data_AF-A0A0D2NSV1-F1
#
_entry.id   AF-A0A0D2NSV1-F1
#
_cell.length_a   1.000
_cell.length_b   1.000
_cell.length_c   1.000
_cell.angle_alpha   90.00
_cell.angle_beta   90.00
_cell.angle_gamma   90.00
#
_symmetry.space_group_name_H-M   'P 1'
#
loop_
_entity.id
_entity.type
_entity.pdbx_description
1 polymer ?
#
loop_
_entity_poly.entity_id
_entity_poly.type
_entity_poly.pdbx_seq_one_letter_code
_entity_poly.pdbx_strand_id
1 'polypeptide(L)'
;VTQCPIAPGNSFNYQFTGLDQAGTYWYHSHYSTQYCDGLRGAMVVYDPNDPYRLQYDFDDDSTVITLADWYHTVAPILSAGTAPPQSDATLINGLGRYSANVTSPLAVISVIPNKRYRFRLVSISCDPNFIFSIDGHTMIVIEVDGNNVQPLSVDSIQIYAGQRYSFILQANQRKANYWIRAEPNIGPTGFGGGVNSAILRYVGAPSVEPNTTQTPSTRPLLETNLHPLTNPAAPGPAVPAAKSNGEVIAMPFNISFSFASLQFAVNNATFTPPTVPVLLQILSGAHTAQDLLPKGSVYTLPPNKVIEITIPGGSLGAPHPIHLHGHAFSVIRSAGSNVTNYNNPVRRDVVNSGSSTDDLVTIRFKTDNAGPWIMHCHIDWHLDRGLAIVMAENVNGISQLHPPETWDKLCPIFDALPPQTFN
;
A
#
# COMPACT_ATOMS: atom_id res chain seq x y z
N VAL A 1 -14.42 8.45 5.96
CA VAL A 1 -13.82 9.78 5.67
C VAL A 1 -14.53 10.46 4.51
N THR A 2 -14.55 9.85 3.33
CA THR A 2 -15.07 10.45 2.08
C THR A 2 -16.53 10.10 1.77
N GLN A 3 -17.10 9.08 2.40
CA GLN A 3 -18.51 8.69 2.24
C GLN A 3 -18.99 7.85 3.44
N CYS A 4 -20.30 7.67 3.57
CA CYS A 4 -20.86 6.58 4.36
C CYS A 4 -20.80 5.25 3.58
N PRO A 5 -20.80 4.10 4.29
CA PRO A 5 -20.76 2.79 3.63
C PRO A 5 -21.96 2.54 2.73
N ILE A 6 -21.77 1.70 1.71
CA ILE A 6 -22.87 1.22 0.87
C ILE A 6 -23.64 0.15 1.67
N ALA A 7 -24.92 0.40 1.94
CA ALA A 7 -25.75 -0.52 2.69
C ALA A 7 -26.04 -1.83 1.91
N PRO A 8 -26.18 -2.99 2.59
CA PRO A 8 -26.62 -4.23 1.94
C PRO A 8 -27.90 -4.05 1.12
N GLY A 9 -27.97 -4.70 -0.05
CA GLY A 9 -29.11 -4.58 -0.97
C GLY A 9 -29.15 -3.29 -1.81
N ASN A 10 -28.15 -2.40 -1.66
CA ASN A 10 -28.03 -1.17 -2.44
C ASN A 10 -26.81 -1.22 -3.37
N SER A 11 -26.69 -0.24 -4.25
CA SER A 11 -25.55 -0.09 -5.15
C SER A 11 -25.14 1.38 -5.23
N PHE A 12 -23.85 1.61 -5.46
CA PHE A 12 -23.29 2.94 -5.67
C PHE A 12 -22.31 2.89 -6.83
N ASN A 13 -22.38 3.87 -7.72
CA ASN A 13 -21.52 3.94 -8.89
C ASN A 13 -20.33 4.86 -8.62
N TYR A 14 -19.13 4.29 -8.54
CA TYR A 14 -17.89 5.06 -8.44
C TYR A 14 -17.49 5.57 -9.82
N GLN A 15 -17.62 6.88 -10.04
CA GLN A 15 -17.19 7.55 -11.27
C GLN A 15 -16.01 8.47 -10.98
N PHE A 16 -14.89 8.21 -11.62
CA PHE A 16 -13.68 9.02 -11.56
C PHE A 16 -12.90 8.87 -12.87
N THR A 17 -12.00 9.82 -13.14
CA THR A 17 -11.15 9.80 -14.33
C THR A 17 -9.68 9.80 -13.90
N GLY A 18 -8.90 8.83 -14.36
CA GLY A 18 -7.46 8.72 -14.05
C GLY A 18 -6.56 9.43 -15.08
N LEU A 19 -6.94 10.62 -15.55
CA LEU A 19 -6.45 11.18 -16.82
C LEU A 19 -4.92 11.34 -16.92
N ASP A 20 -4.23 11.47 -15.80
CA ASP A 20 -2.79 11.73 -15.76
C ASP A 20 -1.97 10.60 -15.10
N GLN A 21 -2.58 9.43 -14.87
CA GLN A 21 -1.95 8.32 -14.14
C GLN A 21 -2.10 6.99 -14.88
N ALA A 22 -0.99 6.25 -14.96
CA ALA A 22 -0.94 4.90 -15.48
C ALA A 22 0.10 4.08 -14.71
N GLY A 23 -0.19 2.80 -14.50
CA GLY A 23 0.63 1.92 -13.67
C GLY A 23 -0.17 0.84 -12.97
N THR A 24 0.37 0.36 -11.86
CA THR A 24 -0.15 -0.76 -11.08
C THR A 24 -0.77 -0.25 -9.78
N TYR A 25 -2.06 -0.54 -9.63
CA TYR A 25 -2.90 -0.17 -8.51
C TYR A 25 -3.63 -1.42 -8.00
N TRP A 26 -4.53 -1.19 -7.07
CA TRP A 26 -5.42 -2.20 -6.52
C TRP A 26 -6.63 -1.51 -5.91
N TYR A 27 -7.70 -2.27 -5.71
CA TYR A 27 -8.88 -1.84 -4.99
C TYR A 27 -9.06 -2.73 -3.77
N HIS A 28 -9.64 -2.18 -2.71
CA HIS A 28 -10.00 -2.94 -1.52
C HIS A 28 -11.13 -2.23 -0.77
N SER A 29 -11.83 -2.96 0.10
CA SER A 29 -12.77 -2.34 1.03
C SER A 29 -12.02 -1.41 1.98
N HIS A 30 -12.59 -0.24 2.27
CA HIS A 30 -12.08 0.72 3.25
C HIS A 30 -13.12 0.91 4.38
N TYR A 31 -13.70 -0.21 4.85
CA TYR A 31 -14.70 -0.25 5.91
C TYR A 31 -14.30 -1.26 6.99
N SER A 32 -13.77 -0.76 8.12
CA SER A 32 -13.14 -1.58 9.16
C SER A 32 -12.16 -2.57 8.53
N THR A 33 -12.10 -3.81 9.00
CA THR A 33 -11.16 -4.83 8.55
C THR A 33 -11.68 -5.72 7.41
N GLN A 34 -12.71 -5.25 6.70
CA GLN A 34 -13.44 -6.06 5.72
C GLN A 34 -12.58 -6.55 4.54
N TYR A 35 -11.52 -5.83 4.16
CA TYR A 35 -10.72 -6.29 3.03
C TYR A 35 -9.85 -7.51 3.37
N CYS A 36 -9.56 -7.74 4.66
CA CYS A 36 -8.88 -8.94 5.13
C CYS A 36 -9.69 -10.22 4.86
N ASP A 37 -11.02 -10.10 4.91
CA ASP A 37 -11.95 -11.18 4.57
C ASP A 37 -12.12 -11.40 3.06
N GLY A 38 -11.41 -10.65 2.21
CA GLY A 38 -11.21 -10.98 0.79
C GLY A 38 -11.73 -9.95 -0.22
N LEU A 39 -12.34 -8.83 0.19
CA LEU A 39 -12.75 -7.77 -0.74
C LEU A 39 -11.53 -6.90 -1.13
N ARG A 40 -10.70 -7.45 -2.02
CA ARG A 40 -9.45 -6.83 -2.52
C ARG A 40 -9.07 -7.44 -3.88
N GLY A 41 -8.44 -6.66 -4.74
CA GLY A 41 -7.98 -7.12 -6.06
C GLY A 41 -7.07 -6.13 -6.76
N ALA A 42 -6.26 -6.61 -7.71
CA ALA A 42 -5.38 -5.76 -8.50
C ALA A 42 -6.17 -4.89 -9.50
N MET A 43 -5.64 -3.72 -9.83
CA MET A 43 -6.17 -2.83 -10.85
C MET A 43 -5.00 -2.28 -11.66
N VAL A 44 -5.00 -2.48 -12.97
CA VAL A 44 -3.94 -1.98 -13.85
C VAL A 44 -4.52 -0.92 -14.77
N VAL A 45 -3.86 0.23 -14.83
CA VAL A 45 -4.15 1.28 -15.82
C VAL A 45 -3.00 1.29 -16.82
N TYR A 46 -3.22 0.75 -18.00
CA TYR A 46 -2.19 0.66 -19.04
C TYR A 46 -1.94 2.04 -19.68
N ASP A 47 -0.68 2.32 -20.00
CA ASP A 47 -0.27 3.50 -20.77
C ASP A 47 -0.01 3.10 -22.23
N PRO A 48 -0.79 3.60 -23.21
CA PRO A 48 -0.51 3.39 -24.62
C PRO A 48 0.88 3.88 -25.07
N ASN A 49 1.46 4.83 -24.33
CA ASN A 49 2.76 5.45 -24.58
C ASN A 49 3.80 5.08 -23.51
N ASP A 50 3.64 3.91 -22.86
CA ASP A 50 4.54 3.47 -21.80
C ASP A 50 6.02 3.58 -22.21
N PRO A 51 6.86 4.36 -21.47
CA PRO A 51 8.27 4.55 -21.79
C PRO A 51 9.09 3.24 -21.79
N TYR A 52 8.60 2.19 -21.15
CA TYR A 52 9.23 0.88 -21.06
C TYR A 52 8.68 -0.15 -22.05
N ARG A 53 7.72 0.21 -22.92
CA ARG A 53 7.00 -0.74 -23.79
C ARG A 53 7.91 -1.66 -24.61
N LEU A 54 9.07 -1.19 -25.08
CA LEU A 54 10.01 -1.96 -25.90
C LEU A 54 10.92 -2.90 -25.08
N GLN A 55 10.91 -2.79 -23.76
CA GLN A 55 11.77 -3.57 -22.85
C GLN A 55 11.16 -4.92 -22.46
N TYR A 56 9.89 -5.16 -22.76
CA TYR A 56 9.19 -6.42 -22.49
C TYR A 56 8.34 -6.88 -23.68
N ASP A 57 7.99 -8.17 -23.69
CA ASP A 57 7.20 -8.80 -24.75
C ASP A 57 5.75 -9.02 -24.30
N PHE A 58 5.52 -9.29 -23.00
CA PHE A 58 4.21 -9.54 -22.39
C PHE A 58 3.95 -8.62 -21.19
N ASP A 59 2.73 -8.08 -21.14
CA ASP A 59 2.15 -7.28 -20.06
C ASP A 59 0.62 -7.39 -20.18
N ASP A 60 0.03 -8.36 -19.47
CA ASP A 60 -1.39 -8.72 -19.55
C ASP A 60 -1.84 -9.35 -18.21
N ASP A 61 -3.08 -9.82 -18.12
CA ASP A 61 -3.63 -10.42 -16.90
C ASP A 61 -2.75 -11.54 -16.32
N SER A 62 -2.02 -12.28 -17.16
CA SER A 62 -1.15 -13.38 -16.73
C SER A 62 0.16 -12.92 -16.07
N THR A 63 0.50 -11.64 -16.19
CA THR A 63 1.71 -11.05 -15.59
C THR A 63 1.42 -10.31 -14.28
N VAL A 64 0.18 -10.30 -13.80
CA VAL A 64 -0.14 -9.78 -12.47
C VAL A 64 0.19 -10.82 -11.40
N ILE A 65 0.89 -10.40 -10.35
CA ILE A 65 1.24 -11.22 -9.20
C ILE A 65 0.72 -10.53 -7.93
N THR A 66 -0.32 -11.08 -7.31
CA THR A 66 -0.82 -10.61 -6.02
C THR A 66 -0.22 -11.42 -4.87
N LEU A 67 0.16 -10.72 -3.79
CA LEU A 67 0.54 -11.31 -2.51
C LEU A 67 -0.50 -10.94 -1.47
N ALA A 68 -1.08 -11.95 -0.81
CA ALA A 68 -2.07 -11.76 0.23
C ALA A 68 -1.74 -12.64 1.44
N ASP A 69 -1.97 -12.10 2.62
CA ASP A 69 -2.15 -12.85 3.86
C ASP A 69 -3.56 -13.45 3.92
N TRP A 70 -3.69 -14.67 4.43
CA TRP A 70 -4.99 -15.32 4.57
C TRP A 70 -5.19 -15.84 5.99
N TYR A 71 -6.40 -15.64 6.51
CA TYR A 71 -6.80 -16.00 7.86
C TYR A 71 -7.95 -17.01 7.77
N HIS A 72 -7.88 -18.08 8.55
CA HIS A 72 -8.97 -19.04 8.71
C HIS A 72 -10.09 -18.49 9.58
N THR A 73 -9.76 -17.58 10.51
CA THR A 73 -10.73 -16.88 11.35
C THR A 73 -11.09 -15.56 10.70
N VAL A 74 -12.37 -15.22 10.69
CA VAL A 74 -12.88 -13.96 10.10
C VAL A 74 -12.38 -12.72 10.85
N ALA A 75 -12.18 -11.64 10.11
CA ALA A 75 -11.58 -10.40 10.60
C ALA A 75 -12.29 -9.78 11.82
N PRO A 76 -13.63 -9.75 11.93
CA PRO A 76 -14.29 -9.16 13.10
C PRO A 76 -13.96 -9.87 14.43
N ILE A 77 -13.78 -11.20 14.40
CA ILE A 77 -13.40 -11.98 15.59
C ILE A 77 -11.94 -11.68 15.95
N LEU A 78 -11.07 -11.60 14.96
CA LEU A 78 -9.64 -11.29 15.14
C LEU A 78 -9.44 -9.85 15.66
N SER A 79 -10.13 -8.87 15.07
CA SER A 79 -10.11 -7.46 15.48
C SER A 79 -10.55 -7.26 16.94
N ALA A 80 -11.51 -8.06 17.42
CA ALA A 80 -11.98 -8.01 18.80
C ALA A 80 -10.99 -8.62 19.82
N GLY A 81 -10.00 -9.40 19.34
CA GLY A 81 -8.96 -9.98 20.16
C GLY A 81 -8.00 -8.96 20.76
N THR A 82 -7.19 -9.42 21.72
CA THR A 82 -6.13 -8.61 22.35
C THR A 82 -4.73 -8.88 21.79
N ALA A 83 -4.58 -9.97 21.03
CA ALA A 83 -3.33 -10.35 20.38
C ALA A 83 -3.33 -9.90 18.91
N PRO A 84 -2.17 -9.50 18.35
CA PRO A 84 -2.04 -9.23 16.93
C PRO A 84 -2.44 -10.46 16.09
N PRO A 85 -3.36 -10.33 15.12
CA PRO A 85 -3.74 -11.43 14.24
C PRO A 85 -2.54 -12.01 13.50
N GLN A 86 -2.48 -13.34 13.39
CA GLN A 86 -1.46 -14.05 12.61
C GLN A 86 -2.12 -14.69 11.40
N SER A 87 -1.55 -14.49 10.22
CA SER A 87 -2.05 -15.16 9.02
C SER A 87 -1.72 -16.65 9.05
N ASP A 88 -2.60 -17.48 8.50
CA ASP A 88 -2.44 -18.92 8.38
C ASP A 88 -1.65 -19.31 7.13
N ALA A 89 -1.73 -18.50 6.08
CA ALA A 89 -1.05 -18.73 4.81
C ALA A 89 -0.71 -17.43 4.08
N THR A 90 0.34 -17.49 3.28
CA THR A 90 0.54 -16.55 2.17
C THR A 90 -0.12 -17.11 0.92
N LEU A 91 -0.94 -16.31 0.26
CA LEU A 91 -1.51 -16.59 -1.05
C LEU A 91 -0.75 -15.79 -2.11
N ILE A 92 -0.29 -16.48 -3.15
CA ILE A 92 0.24 -15.87 -4.37
C ILE A 92 -0.80 -16.13 -5.46
N ASN A 93 -1.34 -15.09 -6.09
CA ASN A 93 -2.44 -15.20 -7.06
C ASN A 93 -3.65 -16.02 -6.53
N GLY A 94 -3.99 -15.82 -5.25
CA GLY A 94 -5.14 -16.43 -4.59
C GLY A 94 -4.97 -17.89 -4.16
N LEU A 95 -3.78 -18.49 -4.36
CA LEU A 95 -3.49 -19.86 -3.98
C LEU A 95 -2.27 -19.94 -3.05
N GLY A 96 -2.30 -20.89 -2.13
CA GLY A 96 -1.22 -21.10 -1.17
C GLY A 96 -1.47 -22.32 -0.30
N ARG A 97 -0.46 -22.66 0.50
CA ARG A 97 -0.50 -23.75 1.48
C ARG A 97 -0.35 -23.17 2.87
N TYR A 98 -0.90 -23.86 3.86
CA TYR A 98 -0.67 -23.61 5.29
C TYR A 98 -0.03 -24.84 5.93
N SER A 99 0.55 -24.69 7.11
CA SER A 99 1.37 -25.71 7.78
C SER A 99 0.67 -27.07 7.97
N ALA A 100 -0.65 -27.09 8.19
CA ALA A 100 -1.43 -28.31 8.36
C ALA A 100 -1.93 -28.94 7.04
N ASN A 101 -1.88 -28.23 5.92
CA ASN A 101 -2.22 -28.77 4.60
C ASN A 101 -1.24 -28.29 3.54
N VAL A 102 -0.23 -29.12 3.33
CA VAL A 102 0.83 -28.91 2.33
C VAL A 102 0.47 -29.50 0.95
N THR A 103 -0.80 -29.86 0.72
CA THR A 103 -1.27 -30.43 -0.56
C THR A 103 -2.17 -29.49 -1.35
N SER A 104 -2.60 -28.36 -0.75
CA SER A 104 -3.36 -27.33 -1.45
C SER A 104 -2.66 -26.90 -2.76
N PRO A 105 -3.42 -26.62 -3.83
CA PRO A 105 -2.84 -26.17 -5.10
C PRO A 105 -2.00 -24.91 -4.93
N LEU A 106 -0.94 -24.82 -5.73
CA LEU A 106 -0.08 -23.63 -5.84
C LEU A 106 -0.39 -22.88 -7.13
N ALA A 107 -0.26 -21.56 -7.09
CA ALA A 107 -0.31 -20.76 -8.31
C ALA A 107 0.82 -21.14 -9.27
N VAL A 108 0.51 -21.14 -10.56
CA VAL A 108 1.47 -21.42 -11.64
C VAL A 108 1.47 -20.24 -12.60
N ILE A 109 2.62 -19.58 -12.72
CA ILE A 109 2.87 -18.50 -13.68
C ILE A 109 3.70 -19.08 -14.81
N SER A 110 3.19 -19.05 -16.03
CA SER A 110 3.83 -19.69 -17.19
C SER A 110 4.63 -18.70 -18.02
N VAL A 111 5.86 -19.05 -18.40
CA VAL A 111 6.73 -18.22 -19.23
C VAL A 111 7.28 -18.97 -20.44
N ILE A 112 7.39 -18.27 -21.57
CA ILE A 112 7.98 -18.78 -22.81
C ILE A 112 9.49 -18.53 -22.74
N PRO A 113 10.34 -19.53 -23.03
CA PRO A 113 11.79 -19.35 -23.05
C PRO A 113 12.21 -18.15 -23.94
N ASN A 114 13.20 -17.39 -23.46
CA ASN A 114 13.79 -16.22 -24.10
C ASN A 114 12.84 -15.03 -24.33
N LYS A 115 11.70 -14.99 -23.64
CA LYS A 115 10.79 -13.84 -23.62
C LYS A 115 10.95 -13.00 -22.36
N ARG A 116 10.52 -11.74 -22.44
CA ARG A 116 10.57 -10.75 -21.36
C ARG A 116 9.16 -10.42 -20.90
N TYR A 117 8.95 -10.43 -19.58
CA TYR A 117 7.65 -10.24 -18.96
C TYR A 117 7.72 -9.01 -18.06
N ARG A 118 6.78 -8.07 -18.19
CA ARG A 118 6.53 -7.08 -17.14
C ARG A 118 5.60 -7.72 -16.13
N PHE A 119 6.18 -8.25 -15.05
CA PHE A 119 5.39 -8.69 -13.91
C PHE A 119 4.98 -7.50 -13.06
N ARG A 120 3.72 -7.48 -12.64
CA ARG A 120 3.11 -6.45 -11.80
C ARG A 120 2.85 -7.04 -10.43
N LEU A 121 3.78 -6.83 -9.52
CA LEU A 121 3.70 -7.31 -8.15
C LEU A 121 2.85 -6.36 -7.30
N VAL A 122 1.84 -6.90 -6.63
CA VAL A 122 0.88 -6.14 -5.83
C VAL A 122 0.74 -6.79 -4.46
N SER A 123 1.09 -6.07 -3.41
CA SER A 123 0.77 -6.49 -2.04
C SER A 123 -0.64 -6.04 -1.70
N ILE A 124 -1.57 -7.00 -1.70
CA ILE A 124 -2.94 -6.79 -1.22
C ILE A 124 -3.07 -7.23 0.25
N SER A 125 -1.96 -7.23 0.99
CA SER A 125 -1.84 -7.69 2.38
C SER A 125 -2.65 -6.82 3.36
N CYS A 126 -3.21 -7.45 4.39
CA CYS A 126 -3.75 -6.76 5.57
C CYS A 126 -2.68 -6.42 6.60
N ASP A 127 -1.60 -7.20 6.69
CA ASP A 127 -0.56 -6.98 7.70
C ASP A 127 0.86 -7.26 7.21
N PRO A 128 1.27 -8.53 6.98
CA PRO A 128 2.66 -8.85 6.74
C PRO A 128 3.21 -8.13 5.50
N ASN A 129 4.47 -7.76 5.60
CA ASN A 129 5.30 -7.54 4.41
C ASN A 129 5.88 -8.87 3.96
N PHE A 130 6.26 -8.94 2.69
CA PHE A 130 6.82 -10.14 2.08
C PHE A 130 8.20 -9.85 1.49
N ILE A 131 9.16 -10.74 1.69
CA ILE A 131 10.38 -10.78 0.89
C ILE A 131 10.11 -11.66 -0.33
N PHE A 132 9.93 -11.03 -1.48
CA PHE A 132 9.64 -11.66 -2.75
C PHE A 132 10.92 -11.97 -3.54
N SER A 133 11.02 -13.19 -4.08
CA SER A 133 12.07 -13.56 -5.03
C SER A 133 11.64 -14.71 -5.94
N ILE A 134 12.41 -14.95 -7.00
CA ILE A 134 12.20 -16.06 -7.93
C ILE A 134 13.54 -16.78 -8.10
N ASP A 135 13.57 -18.08 -7.78
CA ASP A 135 14.79 -18.88 -7.84
C ASP A 135 15.47 -18.77 -9.21
N GLY A 136 16.76 -18.47 -9.22
CA GLY A 136 17.57 -18.39 -10.45
C GLY A 136 17.27 -17.20 -11.36
N HIS A 137 16.43 -16.24 -10.97
CA HIS A 137 16.08 -15.08 -11.77
C HIS A 137 16.39 -13.77 -11.06
N THR A 138 16.86 -12.79 -11.81
CA THR A 138 16.90 -11.39 -11.37
C THR A 138 15.67 -10.65 -11.88
N MET A 139 15.38 -9.50 -11.28
CA MET A 139 14.24 -8.64 -11.60
C MET A 139 14.77 -7.24 -11.90
N ILE A 140 14.27 -6.60 -12.96
CA ILE A 140 14.60 -5.21 -13.28
C ILE A 140 13.38 -4.36 -12.94
N VAL A 141 13.37 -3.72 -11.78
CA VAL A 141 12.28 -2.83 -11.33
C VAL A 141 12.22 -1.60 -12.21
N ILE A 142 11.03 -1.28 -12.73
CA ILE A 142 10.78 -0.15 -13.64
C ILE A 142 9.62 0.75 -13.17
N GLU A 143 8.83 0.31 -12.20
CA GLU A 143 7.71 1.06 -11.63
C GLU A 143 7.61 0.80 -10.12
N VAL A 144 7.22 1.82 -9.36
CA VAL A 144 6.95 1.77 -7.92
C VAL A 144 5.64 2.50 -7.66
N ASP A 145 4.64 1.83 -7.10
CA ASP A 145 3.36 2.42 -6.70
C ASP A 145 2.73 3.32 -7.79
N GLY A 146 2.68 2.85 -9.05
CA GLY A 146 2.14 3.62 -10.18
C GLY A 146 3.06 4.71 -10.74
N ASN A 147 4.31 4.81 -10.27
CA ASN A 147 5.29 5.80 -10.75
C ASN A 147 6.44 5.10 -11.49
N ASN A 148 6.72 5.53 -12.73
CA ASN A 148 7.87 5.04 -13.49
C ASN A 148 9.19 5.45 -12.81
N VAL A 149 10.09 4.50 -12.62
CA VAL A 149 11.43 4.69 -12.03
C VAL A 149 12.51 4.26 -13.00
N GLN A 150 13.74 4.77 -12.86
CA GLN A 150 14.89 4.29 -13.61
C GLN A 150 15.09 2.78 -13.36
N PRO A 151 15.45 1.98 -14.38
CA PRO A 151 15.57 0.53 -14.22
C PRO A 151 16.58 0.15 -13.14
N LEU A 152 16.12 -0.56 -12.11
CA LEU A 152 16.94 -1.03 -11.00
C LEU A 152 16.91 -2.55 -10.95
N SER A 153 18.06 -3.19 -11.21
CA SER A 153 18.15 -4.64 -11.13
C SER A 153 18.38 -5.10 -9.69
N VAL A 154 17.59 -6.09 -9.26
CA VAL A 154 17.56 -6.68 -7.91
C VAL A 154 17.36 -8.20 -8.01
N ASP A 155 17.62 -8.92 -6.91
CA ASP A 155 17.32 -10.36 -6.80
C ASP A 155 16.29 -10.69 -5.71
N SER A 156 15.90 -9.71 -4.88
CA SER A 156 14.76 -9.79 -3.97
C SER A 156 14.10 -8.43 -3.77
N ILE A 157 12.80 -8.43 -3.47
CA ILE A 157 11.99 -7.24 -3.21
C ILE A 157 11.27 -7.44 -1.88
N GLN A 158 11.60 -6.65 -0.85
CA GLN A 158 10.73 -6.54 0.32
C GLN A 158 9.57 -5.59 -0.02
N ILE A 159 8.35 -6.11 -0.03
CA ILE A 159 7.13 -5.39 -0.37
C ILE A 159 6.19 -5.33 0.82
N TYR A 160 5.80 -4.13 1.21
CA TYR A 160 4.91 -3.90 2.36
C TYR A 160 3.43 -3.87 1.94
N ALA A 161 2.50 -3.96 2.89
CA ALA A 161 1.06 -3.87 2.66
C ALA A 161 0.71 -2.63 1.81
N GLY A 162 0.01 -2.84 0.68
CA GLY A 162 -0.43 -1.80 -0.25
C GLY A 162 0.60 -1.30 -1.26
N GLN A 163 1.85 -1.74 -1.19
CA GLN A 163 2.87 -1.39 -2.19
C GLN A 163 2.73 -2.21 -3.48
N ARG A 164 3.26 -1.66 -4.58
CA ARG A 164 3.32 -2.28 -5.89
C ARG A 164 4.67 -2.03 -6.56
N TYR A 165 5.11 -3.01 -7.34
CA TYR A 165 6.30 -2.91 -8.17
C TYR A 165 6.03 -3.54 -9.54
N SER A 166 6.34 -2.85 -10.63
CA SER A 166 6.54 -3.53 -11.91
C SER A 166 8.00 -3.88 -12.07
N PHE A 167 8.28 -5.13 -12.44
CA PHE A 167 9.63 -5.54 -12.80
C PHE A 167 9.64 -6.35 -14.10
N ILE A 168 10.72 -6.21 -14.86
CA ILE A 168 10.97 -7.02 -16.03
C ILE A 168 11.73 -8.27 -15.60
N LEU A 169 11.19 -9.43 -15.94
CA LEU A 169 11.88 -10.72 -15.84
C LEU A 169 12.19 -11.22 -17.24
N GLN A 170 13.45 -11.61 -17.47
CA GLN A 170 13.85 -12.31 -18.68
C GLN A 170 13.82 -13.82 -18.43
N ALA A 171 13.02 -14.55 -19.20
CA ALA A 171 12.91 -16.01 -19.11
C ALA A 171 14.11 -16.70 -19.81
N ASN A 172 15.32 -16.42 -19.35
CA ASN A 172 16.59 -16.85 -19.96
C ASN A 172 17.23 -18.07 -19.26
N GLN A 173 16.55 -18.66 -18.28
CA GLN A 173 17.05 -19.85 -17.59
C GLN A 173 16.70 -21.13 -18.36
N ARG A 174 17.26 -22.26 -17.91
CA ARG A 174 16.92 -23.58 -18.46
C ARG A 174 15.42 -23.83 -18.35
N LYS A 175 14.83 -24.50 -19.35
CA LYS A 175 13.43 -24.94 -19.32
C LYS A 175 13.18 -25.88 -18.12
N ALA A 176 12.61 -25.35 -17.04
CA ALA A 176 12.33 -26.05 -15.80
C ALA A 176 11.19 -25.35 -15.02
N ASN A 177 10.92 -25.82 -13.80
CA ASN A 177 10.06 -25.15 -12.83
C ASN A 177 10.96 -24.48 -11.79
N TYR A 178 10.62 -23.25 -11.39
CA TYR A 178 11.36 -22.47 -10.40
C TYR A 178 10.39 -22.02 -9.29
N TRP A 179 10.86 -22.03 -8.05
CA TRP A 179 10.07 -21.46 -6.96
C TRP A 179 9.97 -19.95 -7.10
N ILE A 180 8.74 -19.45 -7.02
CA ILE A 180 8.43 -18.07 -6.65
C ILE A 180 8.23 -18.08 -5.15
N ARG A 181 8.87 -17.17 -4.42
CA ARG A 181 8.91 -17.14 -2.96
C ARG A 181 8.38 -15.80 -2.46
N ALA A 182 7.57 -15.82 -1.43
CA ALA A 182 7.07 -14.63 -0.74
C ALA A 182 7.09 -14.87 0.78
N GLU A 183 8.24 -14.64 1.40
CA GLU A 183 8.43 -14.92 2.83
C GLU A 183 7.83 -13.80 3.69
N PRO A 184 6.82 -14.09 4.54
CA PRO A 184 6.24 -13.07 5.39
C PRO A 184 7.16 -12.76 6.58
N ASN A 185 7.10 -11.53 7.10
CA ASN A 185 7.83 -11.15 8.32
C ASN A 185 7.19 -11.69 9.62
N ILE A 186 5.92 -12.08 9.57
CA ILE A 186 5.12 -12.58 10.69
C ILE A 186 4.18 -13.69 10.20
N GLY A 187 3.70 -14.56 11.10
CA GLY A 187 3.00 -15.79 10.72
C GLY A 187 3.95 -16.95 10.38
N PRO A 188 3.51 -17.94 9.59
CA PRO A 188 4.32 -19.11 9.24
C PRO A 188 5.43 -18.73 8.25
N THR A 189 6.67 -18.61 8.74
CA THR A 189 7.85 -18.29 7.91
C THR A 189 8.52 -19.53 7.29
N GLY A 190 9.46 -19.32 6.36
CA GLY A 190 10.12 -20.37 5.61
C GLY A 190 9.26 -20.98 4.50
N PHE A 191 9.72 -22.10 3.92
CA PHE A 191 9.16 -22.70 2.69
C PHE A 191 8.92 -24.21 2.78
N GLY A 192 8.97 -24.78 3.99
CA GLY A 192 8.75 -26.22 4.19
C GLY A 192 7.37 -26.66 3.67
N GLY A 193 7.31 -27.72 2.86
CA GLY A 193 6.06 -28.17 2.25
C GLY A 193 5.50 -27.27 1.15
N GLY A 194 6.26 -26.26 0.69
CA GLY A 194 5.83 -25.34 -0.36
C GLY A 194 4.85 -24.26 0.13
N VAL A 195 4.79 -23.99 1.45
CA VAL A 195 4.15 -22.77 1.96
C VAL A 195 4.89 -21.54 1.41
N ASN A 196 4.23 -20.38 1.39
CA ASN A 196 4.83 -19.11 0.95
C ASN A 196 5.43 -19.15 -0.47
N SER A 197 4.92 -20.05 -1.32
CA SER A 197 5.53 -20.39 -2.60
C SER A 197 4.50 -20.49 -3.73
N ALA A 198 4.96 -20.22 -4.95
CA ALA A 198 4.26 -20.50 -6.20
C ALA A 198 5.26 -21.02 -7.25
N ILE A 199 4.77 -21.38 -8.43
CA ILE A 199 5.58 -22.03 -9.47
C ILE A 199 5.73 -21.09 -10.67
N LEU A 200 6.96 -20.70 -10.99
CA LEU A 200 7.29 -20.17 -12.31
C LEU A 200 7.60 -21.35 -13.23
N ARG A 201 6.75 -21.59 -14.24
CA ARG A 201 6.85 -22.74 -15.13
C ARG A 201 7.23 -22.30 -16.54
N TYR A 202 8.38 -22.77 -17.02
CA TYR A 202 8.73 -22.60 -18.43
C TYR A 202 7.83 -23.49 -19.30
N VAL A 203 7.30 -22.96 -20.40
CA VAL A 203 6.46 -23.72 -21.35
C VAL A 203 7.20 -24.97 -21.82
N GLY A 204 6.55 -26.13 -21.65
CA GLY A 204 7.10 -27.45 -21.96
C GLY A 204 7.88 -28.11 -20.82
N ALA A 205 8.07 -27.45 -19.67
CA ALA A 205 8.53 -28.12 -18.45
C ALA A 205 7.44 -29.06 -17.91
N PRO A 206 7.80 -30.16 -17.20
CA PRO A 206 6.83 -31.08 -16.62
C PRO A 206 5.96 -30.40 -15.57
N SER A 207 4.70 -30.84 -15.44
CA SER A 207 3.77 -30.33 -14.42
C SER A 207 4.04 -30.94 -13.04
N VAL A 208 5.19 -30.60 -12.48
CA VAL A 208 5.67 -30.99 -11.15
C VAL A 208 6.10 -29.76 -10.35
N GLU A 209 6.26 -29.92 -9.05
CA GLU A 209 6.84 -28.86 -8.20
C GLU A 209 8.31 -28.59 -8.57
N PRO A 210 8.78 -27.34 -8.41
CA PRO A 210 10.21 -27.02 -8.53
C PRO A 210 11.06 -27.81 -7.51
N ASN A 211 12.27 -28.17 -7.92
CA ASN A 211 13.31 -28.71 -7.05
C ASN A 211 14.50 -27.73 -6.91
N THR A 212 14.25 -26.45 -7.20
CA THR A 212 15.26 -25.39 -7.12
C THR A 212 15.53 -25.00 -5.67
N THR A 213 16.76 -24.56 -5.39
CA THR A 213 17.19 -24.12 -4.07
C THR A 213 17.27 -22.60 -4.05
N GLN A 214 16.74 -21.98 -2.99
CA GLN A 214 16.91 -20.56 -2.74
C GLN A 214 18.39 -20.23 -2.54
N THR A 215 18.87 -19.17 -3.18
CA THR A 215 20.19 -18.58 -2.91
C THR A 215 20.01 -17.31 -2.08
N PRO A 216 20.93 -16.99 -1.15
CA PRO A 216 20.89 -15.71 -0.43
C PRO A 216 20.84 -14.53 -1.41
N SER A 217 19.99 -13.55 -1.12
CA SER A 217 19.92 -12.32 -1.90
C SER A 217 21.23 -11.55 -1.74
N THR A 218 21.85 -11.23 -2.87
CA THR A 218 23.08 -10.43 -2.95
C THR A 218 22.80 -8.98 -3.35
N ARG A 219 21.61 -8.74 -3.91
CA ARG A 219 21.17 -7.45 -4.43
C ARG A 219 19.71 -7.20 -4.02
N PRO A 220 19.41 -7.13 -2.71
CA PRO A 220 18.08 -6.81 -2.26
C PRO A 220 17.70 -5.41 -2.71
N LEU A 221 16.40 -5.19 -2.96
CA LEU A 221 15.87 -3.86 -3.22
C LEU A 221 16.11 -2.96 -2.00
N LEU A 222 16.79 -1.83 -2.23
CA LEU A 222 16.90 -0.74 -1.27
C LEU A 222 16.14 0.46 -1.83
N GLU A 223 15.20 1.02 -1.06
CA GLU A 223 14.36 2.13 -1.52
C GLU A 223 15.17 3.37 -1.93
N THR A 224 16.30 3.61 -1.25
CA THR A 224 17.22 4.71 -1.55
C THR A 224 17.85 4.65 -2.95
N ASN A 225 17.83 3.48 -3.60
CA ASN A 225 18.37 3.28 -4.94
C ASN A 225 17.30 3.45 -6.03
N LEU A 226 16.04 3.67 -5.66
CA LEU A 226 14.96 3.95 -6.60
C LEU A 226 14.93 5.44 -6.91
N HIS A 227 14.89 5.77 -8.20
CA HIS A 227 14.86 7.15 -8.68
C HIS A 227 13.77 7.32 -9.74
N PRO A 228 12.95 8.38 -9.71
CA PRO A 228 11.92 8.59 -10.72
C PRO A 228 12.52 8.69 -12.12
N LEU A 229 11.80 8.19 -13.12
CA LEU A 229 12.21 8.30 -14.53
C LEU A 229 12.12 9.76 -15.01
N THR A 230 11.08 10.47 -14.61
CA THR A 230 10.78 11.86 -15.02
C THR A 230 10.56 12.75 -13.81
N ASN A 231 10.78 14.05 -13.94
CA ASN A 231 10.58 15.07 -12.89
C ASN A 231 11.05 14.60 -11.49
N PRO A 232 12.36 14.31 -11.33
CA PRO A 232 12.84 13.53 -10.19
C PRO A 232 12.93 14.32 -8.88
N ALA A 233 13.04 15.65 -8.93
CA ALA A 233 13.21 16.47 -7.74
C ALA A 233 11.99 16.45 -6.82
N ALA A 234 12.24 16.43 -5.50
CA ALA A 234 11.18 16.65 -4.52
C ALA A 234 10.63 18.08 -4.61
N PRO A 235 9.35 18.31 -4.28
CA PRO A 235 8.78 19.65 -4.28
C PRO A 235 9.44 20.54 -3.20
N GLY A 236 9.52 21.83 -3.50
CA GLY A 236 10.08 22.86 -2.62
C GLY A 236 11.61 22.97 -2.69
N PRO A 237 12.20 23.89 -1.91
CA PRO A 237 13.65 24.09 -1.89
C PRO A 237 14.37 22.86 -1.29
N ALA A 238 15.59 22.59 -1.76
CA ALA A 238 16.43 21.46 -1.34
C ALA A 238 17.10 21.68 0.04
N VAL A 239 16.31 22.11 1.02
CA VAL A 239 16.70 22.36 2.41
C VAL A 239 15.62 21.81 3.35
N PRO A 240 15.94 21.38 4.57
CA PRO A 240 14.93 20.95 5.55
C PRO A 240 13.87 22.02 5.79
N ALA A 241 12.65 21.63 6.16
CA ALA A 241 11.55 22.58 6.33
C ALA A 241 11.88 23.74 7.30
N ALA A 242 12.62 23.46 8.38
CA ALA A 242 13.08 24.48 9.34
C ALA A 242 14.00 25.56 8.74
N LYS A 243 14.63 25.30 7.58
CA LYS A 243 15.50 26.22 6.86
C LYS A 243 14.87 26.76 5.57
N SER A 244 13.58 26.46 5.34
CA SER A 244 12.88 26.82 4.10
C SER A 244 12.28 28.23 4.10
N ASN A 245 12.50 29.03 5.14
CA ASN A 245 11.89 30.37 5.31
C ASN A 245 10.35 30.36 5.16
N GLY A 246 9.69 29.27 5.55
CA GLY A 246 8.23 29.12 5.49
C GLY A 246 7.68 28.62 4.14
N GLU A 247 8.55 28.27 3.19
CA GLU A 247 8.13 27.66 1.92
C GLU A 247 7.63 26.22 2.07
N VAL A 248 8.12 25.51 3.09
CA VAL A 248 7.75 24.12 3.41
C VAL A 248 7.12 24.07 4.80
N ILE A 249 5.94 23.47 4.89
CA ILE A 249 5.22 23.27 6.15
C ILE A 249 5.62 21.90 6.72
N ALA A 250 6.30 21.92 7.86
CA ALA A 250 6.67 20.70 8.58
C ALA A 250 5.49 20.16 9.40
N MET A 251 5.28 18.85 9.35
CA MET A 251 4.29 18.15 10.17
C MET A 251 4.87 16.85 10.72
N PRO A 252 4.82 16.61 12.04
CA PRO A 252 5.17 15.31 12.58
C PRO A 252 4.02 14.31 12.41
N PHE A 253 4.37 13.04 12.25
CA PHE A 253 3.46 11.90 12.35
C PHE A 253 3.97 11.00 13.48
N ASN A 254 3.83 11.46 14.73
CA ASN A 254 4.34 10.73 15.89
C ASN A 254 3.37 9.61 16.26
N ILE A 255 3.80 8.37 16.07
CA ILE A 255 3.02 7.18 16.39
C ILE A 255 3.26 6.80 17.86
N SER A 256 2.18 6.57 18.61
CA SER A 256 2.24 5.97 19.94
C SER A 256 1.17 4.89 20.09
N PHE A 257 1.37 4.00 21.07
CA PHE A 257 0.44 2.92 21.39
C PHE A 257 0.14 2.90 22.88
N SER A 258 -1.14 2.78 23.24
CA SER A 258 -1.60 2.65 24.62
C SER A 258 -1.93 1.20 24.92
N PHE A 259 -1.19 0.58 25.85
CA PHE A 259 -1.51 -0.77 26.34
C PHE A 259 -2.78 -0.84 27.18
N ALA A 260 -3.24 0.30 27.72
CA ALA A 260 -4.46 0.35 28.53
C ALA A 260 -5.73 0.28 27.66
N SER A 261 -5.72 0.98 26.52
CA SER A 261 -6.87 1.02 25.58
C SER A 261 -6.67 0.13 24.35
N LEU A 262 -5.48 -0.43 24.15
CA LEU A 262 -5.09 -1.18 22.95
C LEU A 262 -5.36 -0.39 21.66
N GLN A 263 -5.01 0.90 21.68
CA GLN A 263 -5.21 1.83 20.57
C GLN A 263 -3.91 2.53 20.21
N PHE A 264 -3.78 2.81 18.92
CA PHE A 264 -2.76 3.72 18.41
C PHE A 264 -3.23 5.16 18.53
N ALA A 265 -2.27 6.08 18.56
CA ALA A 265 -2.51 7.49 18.40
C ALA A 265 -1.45 8.09 17.48
N VAL A 266 -1.85 9.10 16.72
CA VAL A 266 -0.95 9.97 15.96
C VAL A 266 -1.00 11.34 16.62
N ASN A 267 0.17 11.87 17.00
CA ASN A 267 0.28 13.15 17.69
C ASN A 267 -0.66 13.30 18.90
N ASN A 268 -0.79 12.22 19.68
CA ASN A 268 -1.65 12.11 20.88
C ASN A 268 -3.17 12.04 20.62
N ALA A 269 -3.62 11.88 19.37
CA ALA A 269 -5.02 11.63 19.05
C ALA A 269 -5.21 10.24 18.43
N THR A 270 -6.17 9.49 18.97
CA THR A 270 -6.63 8.22 18.37
C THR A 270 -7.72 8.53 17.36
N PHE A 271 -7.52 8.09 16.11
CA PHE A 271 -8.56 8.23 15.11
C PHE A 271 -9.73 7.30 15.42
N THR A 272 -10.93 7.86 15.45
CA THR A 272 -12.19 7.11 15.49
C THR A 272 -13.05 7.63 14.36
N PRO A 273 -13.57 6.77 13.47
CA PRO A 273 -14.43 7.21 12.38
C PRO A 273 -15.58 8.08 12.91
N PRO A 274 -15.75 9.31 12.41
CA PRO A 274 -16.86 10.17 12.82
C PRO A 274 -18.16 9.64 12.20
N THR A 275 -19.29 9.80 12.91
CA THR A 275 -20.62 9.41 12.39
C THR A 275 -20.92 10.09 11.05
N VAL A 276 -20.59 11.38 10.93
CA VAL A 276 -20.71 12.13 9.67
C VAL A 276 -19.35 12.11 8.96
N PRO A 277 -19.25 11.65 7.70
CA PRO A 277 -18.00 11.67 6.94
C PRO A 277 -17.38 13.06 6.89
N VAL A 278 -16.05 13.16 6.98
CA VAL A 278 -15.32 14.44 6.95
C VAL A 278 -15.68 15.26 5.70
N LEU A 279 -15.83 14.61 4.55
CA LEU A 279 -16.28 15.30 3.32
C LEU A 279 -17.67 15.94 3.52
N LEU A 280 -18.62 15.21 4.08
CA LEU A 280 -19.97 15.73 4.33
C LEU A 280 -19.97 16.85 5.37
N GLN A 281 -19.12 16.76 6.41
CA GLN A 281 -18.96 17.86 7.38
C GLN A 281 -18.52 19.15 6.68
N ILE A 282 -17.53 19.07 5.78
CA ILE A 282 -17.02 20.24 5.03
C ILE A 282 -18.09 20.80 4.10
N LEU A 283 -18.76 19.95 3.32
CA LEU A 283 -19.85 20.35 2.42
C LEU A 283 -21.04 20.95 3.19
N SER A 284 -21.19 20.60 4.47
CA SER A 284 -22.24 21.14 5.37
C SER A 284 -21.80 22.38 6.16
N GLY A 285 -20.61 22.94 5.90
CA GLY A 285 -20.16 24.22 6.46
C GLY A 285 -19.07 24.15 7.54
N ALA A 286 -18.50 22.98 7.83
CA ALA A 286 -17.35 22.88 8.73
C ALA A 286 -16.05 23.24 7.99
N HIS A 287 -15.43 24.37 8.34
CA HIS A 287 -14.30 24.89 7.55
C HIS A 287 -12.95 24.87 8.26
N THR A 288 -12.92 24.78 9.59
CA THR A 288 -11.68 24.76 10.36
C THR A 288 -11.40 23.39 10.98
N ALA A 289 -10.15 23.11 11.35
CA ALA A 289 -9.80 21.91 12.09
C ALA A 289 -10.59 21.81 13.42
N GLN A 290 -10.92 22.95 14.02
CA GLN A 290 -11.71 23.06 15.24
C GLN A 290 -13.19 22.74 15.03
N ASP A 291 -13.71 22.83 13.81
CA ASP A 291 -15.10 22.45 13.48
C ASP A 291 -15.18 20.95 13.17
N LEU A 292 -14.16 20.42 12.52
CA LEU A 292 -14.14 19.05 12.00
C LEU A 292 -13.98 17.98 13.10
N LEU A 293 -14.53 16.80 12.83
CA LEU A 293 -14.45 15.60 13.66
C LEU A 293 -13.74 14.46 12.90
N PRO A 294 -13.01 13.58 13.60
CA PRO A 294 -12.81 13.57 15.05
C PRO A 294 -11.75 14.60 15.51
N LYS A 295 -11.93 15.18 16.70
CA LYS A 295 -11.02 16.20 17.24
C LYS A 295 -9.60 15.64 17.38
N GLY A 296 -8.60 16.45 17.04
CA GLY A 296 -7.19 16.10 17.14
C GLY A 296 -6.66 15.22 15.98
N SER A 297 -7.51 14.64 15.14
CA SER A 297 -7.07 13.80 14.00
C SER A 297 -7.28 14.43 12.63
N VAL A 298 -7.80 15.67 12.55
CA VAL A 298 -8.01 16.37 11.29
C VAL A 298 -7.09 17.59 11.20
N TYR A 299 -6.26 17.64 10.17
CA TYR A 299 -5.30 18.70 9.91
C TYR A 299 -5.68 19.43 8.63
N THR A 300 -6.01 20.72 8.74
CA THR A 300 -6.30 21.53 7.55
C THR A 300 -5.01 21.92 6.86
N LEU A 301 -4.93 21.70 5.55
CA LEU A 301 -3.76 22.10 4.75
C LEU A 301 -4.13 23.22 3.76
N PRO A 302 -3.32 24.28 3.64
CA PRO A 302 -3.53 25.33 2.65
C PRO A 302 -3.27 24.79 1.23
N PRO A 303 -3.96 25.30 0.19
CA PRO A 303 -3.67 24.93 -1.19
C PRO A 303 -2.29 25.43 -1.65
N ASN A 304 -1.70 24.73 -2.62
CA ASN A 304 -0.47 25.09 -3.33
C ASN A 304 0.75 25.31 -2.42
N LYS A 305 0.87 24.52 -1.36
CA LYS A 305 2.03 24.50 -0.45
C LYS A 305 2.75 23.17 -0.51
N VAL A 306 4.01 23.18 -0.11
CA VAL A 306 4.80 21.96 0.07
C VAL A 306 4.69 21.53 1.52
N ILE A 307 4.31 20.28 1.73
CA ILE A 307 4.21 19.67 3.05
C ILE A 307 5.35 18.68 3.20
N GLU A 308 6.04 18.74 4.34
CA GLU A 308 7.07 17.78 4.74
C GLU A 308 6.56 17.03 5.97
N ILE A 309 6.36 15.71 5.84
CA ILE A 309 5.92 14.86 6.94
C ILE A 309 7.09 14.00 7.42
N THR A 310 7.39 14.07 8.71
CA THR A 310 8.39 13.21 9.36
C THR A 310 7.69 12.14 10.18
N ILE A 311 8.06 10.89 9.94
CA ILE A 311 7.48 9.68 10.51
C ILE A 311 8.59 8.94 11.25
N PRO A 312 8.70 9.09 12.59
CA PRO A 312 9.66 8.32 13.38
C PRO A 312 9.34 6.82 13.38
N GLY A 313 10.36 5.98 13.24
CA GLY A 313 10.23 4.53 13.28
C GLY A 313 10.32 3.94 14.70
N GLY A 314 10.23 2.62 14.77
CA GLY A 314 10.48 1.86 16.01
C GLY A 314 9.34 1.87 17.04
N SER A 315 8.16 2.40 16.71
CA SER A 315 6.95 2.22 17.54
C SER A 315 6.50 0.76 17.59
N LEU A 316 5.65 0.41 18.56
CA LEU A 316 5.09 -0.93 18.67
C LEU A 316 4.35 -1.32 17.37
N GLY A 317 4.59 -2.54 16.87
CA GLY A 317 3.99 -3.00 15.62
C GLY A 317 4.72 -2.48 14.37
N ALA A 318 5.85 -1.80 14.53
CA ALA A 318 6.72 -1.44 13.42
C ALA A 318 7.32 -2.69 12.74
N PRO A 319 7.71 -2.61 11.46
CA PRO A 319 7.60 -1.45 10.56
C PRO A 319 6.15 -1.13 10.15
N HIS A 320 5.76 0.14 10.18
CA HIS A 320 4.43 0.58 9.72
C HIS A 320 4.52 1.07 8.27
N PRO A 321 3.87 0.41 7.29
CA PRO A 321 3.66 1.00 5.98
C PRO A 321 2.64 2.12 6.09
N ILE A 322 3.04 3.37 5.86
CA ILE A 322 2.18 4.54 5.92
C ILE A 322 1.74 4.93 4.50
N HIS A 323 0.43 5.03 4.31
CA HIS A 323 -0.21 5.40 3.06
C HIS A 323 -0.87 6.78 3.17
N LEU A 324 -0.80 7.58 2.11
CA LEU A 324 -1.50 8.85 1.97
C LEU A 324 -2.44 8.78 0.76
N HIS A 325 -3.73 9.01 0.99
CA HIS A 325 -4.70 9.10 -0.09
C HIS A 325 -4.53 10.40 -0.89
N GLY A 326 -5.00 10.40 -2.14
CA GLY A 326 -5.06 11.59 -2.99
C GLY A 326 -3.71 12.08 -3.54
N HIS A 327 -2.58 11.47 -3.13
CA HIS A 327 -1.23 11.92 -3.46
C HIS A 327 -0.26 10.77 -3.67
N ALA A 328 0.65 10.93 -4.62
CA ALA A 328 1.99 10.35 -4.51
C ALA A 328 2.92 11.37 -3.84
N PHE A 329 3.92 10.90 -3.12
CA PHE A 329 4.88 11.73 -2.40
C PHE A 329 6.33 11.31 -2.68
N SER A 330 7.25 12.26 -2.61
CA SER A 330 8.69 12.01 -2.67
C SER A 330 9.19 11.52 -1.32
N VAL A 331 9.82 10.35 -1.25
CA VAL A 331 10.48 9.84 -0.04
C VAL A 331 11.88 10.43 0.05
N ILE A 332 12.00 11.61 0.66
CA ILE A 332 13.27 12.32 0.76
C ILE A 332 14.22 11.66 1.76
N ARG A 333 13.71 10.85 2.69
CA ARG A 333 14.51 10.00 3.58
C ARG A 333 13.78 8.69 3.83
N SER A 334 14.36 7.58 3.41
CA SER A 334 13.84 6.22 3.60
C SER A 334 14.24 5.63 4.95
N ALA A 335 13.52 4.60 5.40
CA ALA A 335 13.92 3.78 6.54
C ALA A 335 15.29 3.14 6.29
N GLY A 336 16.08 2.97 7.35
CA GLY A 336 17.46 2.46 7.28
C GLY A 336 18.47 3.45 6.68
N SER A 337 18.07 4.69 6.39
CA SER A 337 18.94 5.72 5.81
C SER A 337 18.98 7.00 6.65
N ASN A 338 20.19 7.53 6.80
CA ASN A 338 20.44 8.85 7.37
C ASN A 338 20.67 9.94 6.31
N VAL A 339 20.54 9.58 5.03
CA VAL A 339 20.75 10.49 3.90
C VAL A 339 19.41 11.08 3.47
N THR A 340 19.36 12.41 3.38
CA THR A 340 18.23 13.12 2.76
C THR A 340 18.52 13.39 1.29
N ASN A 341 17.60 13.01 0.41
CA ASN A 341 17.69 13.20 -1.03
C ASN A 341 16.55 14.09 -1.52
N TYR A 342 16.87 15.33 -1.90
CA TYR A 342 15.92 16.26 -2.54
C TYR A 342 15.97 16.21 -4.07
N ASN A 343 17.02 15.62 -4.65
CA ASN A 343 17.34 15.74 -6.08
C ASN A 343 16.61 14.72 -6.93
N ASN A 344 16.56 13.47 -6.48
CA ASN A 344 15.91 12.37 -7.18
C ASN A 344 15.32 11.28 -6.26
N PRO A 345 14.65 11.62 -5.14
CA PRO A 345 14.01 10.63 -4.28
C PRO A 345 12.89 9.89 -5.03
N VAL A 346 12.71 8.60 -4.73
CA VAL A 346 11.56 7.83 -5.26
C VAL A 346 10.24 8.53 -4.93
N ARG A 347 9.31 8.48 -5.87
CA ARG A 347 7.93 8.92 -5.68
C ARG A 347 7.01 7.70 -5.60
N ARG A 348 6.16 7.67 -4.58
CA ARG A 348 5.31 6.53 -4.24
C ARG A 348 4.14 6.95 -3.36
N ASP A 349 3.24 6.03 -2.99
CA ASP A 349 2.08 6.34 -2.14
C ASP A 349 2.00 5.52 -0.83
N VAL A 350 2.84 4.48 -0.66
CA VAL A 350 2.99 3.76 0.61
C VAL A 350 4.46 3.62 0.99
N VAL A 351 4.87 4.13 2.16
CA VAL A 351 6.26 4.08 2.62
C VAL A 351 6.41 3.35 3.95
N ASN A 352 7.43 2.50 4.08
CA ASN A 352 7.79 1.90 5.35
C ASN A 352 8.35 2.97 6.31
N SER A 353 7.78 3.10 7.51
CA SER A 353 8.24 4.02 8.57
C SER A 353 9.58 3.63 9.23
N GLY A 354 10.03 2.39 9.02
CA GLY A 354 11.21 1.82 9.67
C GLY A 354 10.91 1.13 10.99
N SER A 355 11.90 0.38 11.47
CA SER A 355 11.81 -0.48 12.65
C SER A 355 12.74 -0.03 13.79
N SER A 356 13.69 0.85 13.50
CA SER A 356 14.58 1.44 14.50
C SER A 356 14.00 2.77 14.99
N THR A 357 14.26 3.12 16.25
CA THR A 357 14.00 4.48 16.77
C THR A 357 14.89 5.54 16.13
N ASP A 358 15.95 5.13 15.43
CA ASP A 358 16.81 6.03 14.65
C ASP A 358 16.23 6.33 13.25
N ASP A 359 15.24 5.55 12.80
CA ASP A 359 14.55 5.80 11.54
C ASP A 359 13.71 7.08 11.66
N LEU A 360 13.94 8.00 10.73
CA LEU A 360 13.22 9.26 10.61
C LEU A 360 12.79 9.41 9.16
N VAL A 361 11.84 8.58 8.75
CA VAL A 361 11.32 8.60 7.39
C VAL A 361 10.70 9.96 7.13
N THR A 362 10.99 10.55 5.97
CA THR A 362 10.49 11.88 5.64
C THR A 362 10.01 11.91 4.21
N ILE A 363 8.78 12.40 4.04
CA ILE A 363 8.12 12.51 2.73
C ILE A 363 7.77 13.97 2.42
N ARG A 364 7.70 14.30 1.13
CA ARG A 364 7.18 15.58 0.63
C ARG A 364 6.15 15.42 -0.46
N PHE A 365 5.12 16.26 -0.41
CA PHE A 365 4.13 16.40 -1.48
C PHE A 365 3.65 17.85 -1.55
N LYS A 366 2.92 18.18 -2.62
CA LYS A 366 2.31 19.48 -2.82
C LYS A 366 0.81 19.36 -2.59
N THR A 367 0.19 20.36 -1.98
CA THR A 367 -1.26 20.41 -1.81
C THR A 367 -1.96 20.94 -3.06
N ASP A 368 -2.05 20.12 -4.09
CA ASP A 368 -2.69 20.42 -5.37
C ASP A 368 -4.00 19.64 -5.63
N ASN A 369 -4.54 18.97 -4.61
CA ASN A 369 -5.74 18.14 -4.70
C ASN A 369 -6.72 18.40 -3.54
N ALA A 370 -7.76 19.22 -3.78
CA ALA A 370 -8.74 19.56 -2.76
C ALA A 370 -9.55 18.34 -2.30
N GLY A 371 -9.42 17.94 -1.04
CA GLY A 371 -10.14 16.78 -0.50
C GLY A 371 -9.76 16.48 0.96
N PRO A 372 -10.63 15.77 1.71
CA PRO A 372 -10.26 15.17 2.99
C PRO A 372 -9.56 13.83 2.74
N TRP A 373 -8.24 13.84 2.71
CA TRP A 373 -7.42 12.67 2.41
C TRP A 373 -6.92 12.00 3.69
N ILE A 374 -7.23 10.71 3.86
CA ILE A 374 -6.74 9.95 5.02
C ILE A 374 -5.27 9.59 4.82
N MET A 375 -4.49 9.71 5.89
CA MET A 375 -3.13 9.19 5.99
C MET A 375 -3.08 8.21 7.15
N HIS A 376 -2.69 6.96 6.90
CA HIS A 376 -2.80 5.89 7.89
C HIS A 376 -1.77 4.79 7.70
N CYS A 377 -1.57 3.97 8.74
CA CYS A 377 -0.88 2.70 8.55
C CYS A 377 -1.75 1.76 7.71
N HIS A 378 -1.16 1.14 6.69
CA HIS A 378 -1.83 0.18 5.81
C HIS A 378 -1.83 -1.26 6.34
N ILE A 379 -1.36 -1.46 7.58
CA ILE A 379 -1.73 -2.64 8.36
C ILE A 379 -3.14 -2.38 8.87
N ASP A 380 -4.13 -3.12 8.35
CA ASP A 380 -5.55 -2.78 8.57
C ASP A 380 -5.96 -2.93 10.02
N TRP A 381 -5.36 -3.89 10.72
CA TRP A 381 -5.51 -4.06 12.17
C TRP A 381 -5.05 -2.81 12.94
N HIS A 382 -4.04 -2.09 12.45
CA HIS A 382 -3.57 -0.85 13.08
C HIS A 382 -4.46 0.35 12.72
N LEU A 383 -4.98 0.42 11.50
CA LEU A 383 -5.98 1.41 11.10
C LEU A 383 -7.25 1.28 11.96
N ASP A 384 -7.77 0.06 12.12
CA ASP A 384 -8.94 -0.25 12.95
C ASP A 384 -8.73 0.11 14.43
N ARG A 385 -7.47 0.09 14.88
CA ARG A 385 -7.05 0.56 16.21
C ARG A 385 -6.65 2.04 16.28
N GLY A 386 -6.92 2.81 15.22
CA GLY A 386 -6.86 4.27 15.23
C GLY A 386 -5.56 4.91 14.75
N LEU A 387 -4.66 4.17 14.10
CA LEU A 387 -3.39 4.68 13.53
C LEU A 387 -3.64 5.45 12.22
N ALA A 388 -4.32 6.58 12.32
CA ALA A 388 -4.69 7.42 11.17
C ALA A 388 -4.84 8.90 11.54
N ILE A 389 -4.77 9.76 10.52
CA ILE A 389 -5.20 11.15 10.54
C ILE A 389 -5.88 11.49 9.21
N VAL A 390 -6.54 12.64 9.13
CA VAL A 390 -7.14 13.17 7.91
C VAL A 390 -6.54 14.53 7.59
N MET A 391 -6.03 14.67 6.37
CA MET A 391 -5.61 15.93 5.78
C MET A 391 -6.81 16.57 5.09
N ALA A 392 -7.38 17.61 5.69
CA ALA A 392 -8.43 18.42 5.06
C ALA A 392 -7.76 19.47 4.16
N GLU A 393 -7.42 19.07 2.94
CA GLU A 393 -6.65 19.87 2.01
C GLU A 393 -7.53 20.83 1.21
N ASN A 394 -7.16 22.12 1.21
CA ASN A 394 -7.87 23.16 0.47
C ASN A 394 -9.39 23.12 0.71
N VAL A 395 -9.78 23.27 1.98
CA VAL A 395 -11.18 23.20 2.45
C VAL A 395 -12.14 24.08 1.63
N ASN A 396 -11.69 25.25 1.20
CA ASN A 396 -12.48 26.14 0.34
C ASN A 396 -12.76 25.49 -1.03
N GLY A 397 -11.78 24.80 -1.62
CA GLY A 397 -11.96 24.02 -2.84
C GLY A 397 -12.89 22.82 -2.66
N ILE A 398 -12.79 22.12 -1.53
CA ILE A 398 -13.70 21.00 -1.18
C ILE A 398 -15.15 21.48 -1.16
N SER A 399 -15.40 22.67 -0.62
CA SER A 399 -16.75 23.25 -0.49
C SER A 399 -17.41 23.56 -1.85
N GLN A 400 -16.64 23.51 -2.95
CA GLN A 400 -17.14 23.67 -4.32
C GLN A 400 -17.35 22.33 -5.04
N LEU A 401 -17.07 21.20 -4.39
CA LEU A 401 -17.34 19.88 -4.95
C LEU A 401 -18.84 19.60 -4.93
N HIS A 402 -19.30 18.94 -5.99
CA HIS A 402 -20.69 18.52 -6.15
C HIS A 402 -20.73 17.00 -6.36
N PRO A 403 -20.68 16.20 -5.27
CA PRO A 403 -20.92 14.76 -5.37
C PRO A 403 -22.28 14.49 -6.03
N PRO A 404 -22.47 13.32 -6.67
CA PRO A 404 -23.75 12.97 -7.26
C PRO A 404 -24.82 12.83 -6.17
N GLU A 405 -26.10 13.05 -6.50
CA GLU A 405 -27.23 12.89 -5.56
C GLU A 405 -27.28 11.48 -4.93
N THR A 406 -26.77 10.46 -5.63
CA THR A 406 -26.65 9.10 -5.10
C THR A 406 -25.66 8.99 -3.94
N TRP A 407 -24.67 9.90 -3.84
CA TRP A 407 -23.74 9.97 -2.72
C TRP A 407 -24.42 10.56 -1.48
N ASP A 408 -25.27 11.59 -1.65
CA ASP A 408 -26.05 12.18 -0.54
C ASP A 408 -27.00 11.18 0.13
N LYS A 409 -27.44 10.16 -0.63
CA LYS A 409 -28.31 9.09 -0.13
C LYS A 409 -27.59 8.03 0.69
N LEU A 410 -26.26 7.96 0.65
CA LEU A 410 -25.50 6.90 1.34
C LEU A 410 -25.68 6.96 2.86
N CYS A 411 -25.51 8.13 3.48
CA CYS A 411 -25.61 8.26 4.93
C CYS A 411 -27.04 7.98 5.45
N PRO A 412 -28.11 8.60 4.92
CA PRO A 412 -29.47 8.31 5.38
C PRO A 412 -29.86 6.83 5.26
N ILE A 413 -29.43 6.14 4.18
CA ILE A 413 -29.72 4.71 4.00
C ILE A 413 -28.94 3.87 5.02
N PHE A 414 -27.65 4.17 5.22
CA PHE A 414 -26.81 3.44 6.16
C PHE A 414 -27.27 3.63 7.62
N ASP A 415 -27.60 4.87 8.00
CA ASP A 415 -28.06 5.22 9.35
C ASP A 415 -29.44 4.61 9.69
N ALA A 416 -30.24 4.28 8.67
CA ALA A 416 -31.52 3.61 8.82
C ALA A 416 -31.41 2.09 9.03
N LEU A 417 -30.20 1.51 8.91
CA LEU A 417 -30.00 0.08 9.15
C LEU A 417 -30.19 -0.26 10.64
N PRO A 418 -30.75 -1.43 10.96
CA PRO A 418 -30.71 -1.93 12.33
C PRO A 418 -29.25 -2.14 12.76
N PRO A 419 -28.96 -2.12 14.08
CA PRO A 419 -27.65 -2.49 14.60
C PRO A 419 -27.20 -3.83 14.00
N GLN A 420 -26.03 -3.84 13.35
CA GLN A 420 -25.48 -5.03 12.74
C GLN A 420 -25.05 -6.00 13.86
N THR A 421 -25.65 -7.20 13.89
CA THR A 421 -25.23 -8.29 14.78
C THR A 421 -24.44 -9.30 13.96
N PHE A 422 -23.13 -9.39 14.21
CA PHE A 422 -22.30 -10.48 13.70
C PHE A 422 -22.45 -11.66 14.68
N ASN A 423 -23.18 -12.70 14.26
CA ASN A 423 -23.33 -13.95 15.04
C ASN A 423 -22.19 -14.92 14.73
#